data_AF-A0A1F5UP57-F1
#
_entry.id   AF-A0A1F5UP57-F1
#
_cell.length_a   1.000
_cell.length_b   1.000
_cell.length_c   1.000
_cell.angle_alpha   90.00
_cell.angle_beta   90.00
_cell.angle_gamma   90.00
#
_symmetry.space_group_name_H-M   'P 1'
#
loop_
_entity.id
_entity.type
_entity.pdbx_description
1 polymer ?
#
loop_
_entity_poly.entity_id
_entity_poly.type
_entity_poly.pdbx_seq_one_letter_code
_entity_poly.pdbx_strand_id
1 'polypeptide(L)'
;MKKIDWPKLYVETANGSINYWQIWTDGPNVCTEWGQLNTDSPQTEKYKAVGKNVGRSNETNPEEQAKLEAQSKFDKQMRLKYVLSVKEALSVLNIKPMLAYPLDDKRQKKLKFPVSVQPKYNGVRCMAYNLPDGSVRLMSRGGRITPCRTCRMS
;
A
#
# COMPACT_ATOMS: atom_id res chain seq x y z
N MET A 1 26.44 -12.65 -4.04
CA MET A 1 25.73 -11.56 -4.76
C MET A 1 24.26 -11.61 -4.36
N LYS A 2 23.64 -10.48 -3.94
CA LYS A 2 22.20 -10.45 -3.62
C LYS A 2 21.41 -10.68 -4.90
N LYS A 3 20.57 -11.72 -4.96
CA LYS A 3 19.67 -11.95 -6.09
C LYS A 3 18.50 -10.98 -5.93
N ILE A 4 18.38 -9.99 -6.82
CA ILE A 4 17.30 -8.99 -6.78
C ILE A 4 16.20 -9.50 -7.69
N ASP A 5 15.14 -10.01 -7.08
CA ASP A 5 13.99 -10.57 -7.80
C ASP A 5 12.93 -9.49 -8.14
N TRP A 6 12.80 -8.43 -7.32
CA TRP A 6 11.85 -7.33 -7.53
C TRP A 6 12.54 -5.96 -7.62
N PRO A 7 12.03 -5.06 -8.48
CA PRO A 7 12.57 -3.71 -8.60
C PRO A 7 12.33 -2.89 -7.33
N LYS A 8 13.14 -1.85 -7.14
CA LYS A 8 12.94 -0.87 -6.07
C LYS A 8 11.68 -0.06 -6.33
N LEU A 9 10.98 0.21 -5.26
CA LEU A 9 9.75 0.96 -5.21
C LEU A 9 9.98 2.30 -4.53
N TYR A 10 9.36 3.37 -5.02
CA TYR A 10 9.54 4.74 -4.55
C TYR A 10 8.21 5.37 -4.17
N VAL A 11 8.23 6.25 -3.17
CA VAL A 11 7.06 7.04 -2.77
C VAL A 11 7.49 8.40 -2.25
N GLU A 12 6.78 9.45 -2.67
CA GLU A 12 6.95 10.78 -2.10
C GLU A 12 6.21 10.86 -0.75
N THR A 13 6.90 11.37 0.27
CA THR A 13 6.34 11.65 1.59
C THR A 13 5.65 13.01 1.62
N ALA A 14 4.86 13.27 2.66
CA ALA A 14 4.22 14.58 2.84
C ALA A 14 5.22 15.75 2.99
N ASN A 15 6.48 15.45 3.29
CA ASN A 15 7.55 16.43 3.46
C ASN A 15 8.33 16.67 2.15
N GLY A 16 7.95 16.05 1.03
CA GLY A 16 8.64 16.14 -0.25
C GLY A 16 9.91 15.26 -0.37
N SER A 17 10.25 14.51 0.68
CA SER A 17 11.33 13.52 0.60
C SER A 17 10.85 12.23 -0.08
N ILE A 18 11.78 11.51 -0.72
CA ILE A 18 11.48 10.25 -1.38
C ILE A 18 11.89 9.11 -0.46
N ASN A 19 10.95 8.22 -0.16
CA ASN A 19 11.24 6.95 0.48
C ASN A 19 11.33 5.84 -0.57
N TYR A 20 12.19 4.86 -0.33
CA TYR A 20 12.29 3.66 -1.13
C TYR A 20 11.92 2.42 -0.31
N TRP A 21 11.50 1.38 -1.02
CA TRP A 21 11.21 0.06 -0.48
C TRP A 21 11.70 -1.00 -1.47
N GLN A 22 12.35 -2.03 -0.97
CA GLN A 22 12.85 -3.15 -1.78
C GLN A 22 12.54 -4.47 -1.08
N ILE A 23 12.25 -5.49 -1.87
CA ILE A 23 12.04 -6.86 -1.41
C ILE A 23 12.84 -7.82 -2.27
N TRP A 24 13.39 -8.86 -1.65
CA TRP A 24 14.05 -9.96 -2.35
C TRP A 24 13.93 -11.26 -1.57
N THR A 25 14.18 -12.38 -2.23
CA THR A 25 14.22 -13.69 -1.59
C THR A 25 15.64 -14.23 -1.50
N ASP A 26 15.93 -14.90 -0.38
CA ASP A 26 17.21 -15.55 -0.10
C ASP A 26 16.91 -16.98 0.37
N GLY A 27 16.72 -17.87 -0.62
CA GLY A 27 16.19 -19.22 -0.42
C GLY A 27 14.79 -19.17 0.20
N PRO A 28 14.56 -19.78 1.39
CA PRO A 28 13.27 -19.73 2.07
C PRO A 28 13.03 -18.42 2.83
N ASN A 29 13.96 -17.46 2.80
CA ASN A 29 13.83 -16.21 3.54
C ASN A 29 13.31 -15.08 2.66
N VAL A 30 12.37 -14.30 3.20
CA VAL A 30 11.90 -13.06 2.61
C VAL A 30 12.60 -11.90 3.32
N CYS A 31 13.30 -11.08 2.55
CA CYS A 31 14.02 -9.91 3.05
C CYS A 31 13.37 -8.64 2.50
N THR A 32 13.17 -7.65 3.37
CA THR A 32 12.66 -6.33 3.00
C THR A 32 13.56 -5.24 3.54
N GLU A 33 13.81 -4.23 2.73
CA GLU A 33 14.60 -3.05 3.07
C GLU A 33 13.82 -1.79 2.73
N TRP A 34 13.83 -0.81 3.62
CA TRP A 34 13.19 0.48 3.37
C TRP A 34 13.93 1.61 4.06
N GLY A 35 13.78 2.81 3.51
CA GLY A 35 14.40 4.00 4.05
C GLY A 35 14.07 5.23 3.24
N GLN A 36 14.60 6.37 3.68
CA GLN A 36 14.61 7.58 2.90
C GLN A 36 15.77 7.53 1.90
N LEU A 37 15.53 8.00 0.68
CA LEU A 37 16.57 8.14 -0.34
C LEU A 37 17.62 9.14 0.16
N ASN A 38 18.91 8.82 -0.02
CA ASN A 38 20.06 9.60 0.46
C ASN A 38 20.25 9.62 1.99
N THR A 39 19.87 8.55 2.69
CA THR A 39 20.17 8.37 4.12
C THR A 39 20.86 7.02 4.36
N ASP A 40 21.94 7.03 5.15
CA ASP A 40 22.79 5.87 5.43
C ASP A 40 22.25 4.94 6.53
N SER A 41 20.94 4.92 6.75
CA SER A 41 20.32 4.09 7.80
C SER A 41 19.06 3.37 7.31
N PRO A 42 19.20 2.48 6.29
CA PRO A 42 18.10 1.63 5.88
C PRO A 42 17.66 0.72 7.01
N GLN A 43 16.35 0.56 7.15
CA GLN A 43 15.76 -0.45 8.01
C GLN A 43 15.63 -1.74 7.19
N THR A 44 15.99 -2.87 7.81
CA THR A 44 15.90 -4.18 7.18
C THR A 44 15.14 -5.15 8.08
N GLU A 45 14.33 -6.00 7.46
CA GLU A 45 13.61 -7.08 8.13
C GLU A 45 13.80 -8.37 7.32
N LYS A 46 14.07 -9.47 8.00
CA LYS A 46 14.23 -10.79 7.41
C LYS A 46 13.43 -11.81 8.21
N TYR A 47 12.64 -12.63 7.53
CA TYR A 47 11.95 -13.76 8.15
C TYR A 47 11.93 -14.97 7.21
N LYS A 48 11.81 -16.17 7.78
CA LYS A 48 11.76 -17.43 7.05
C LYS A 48 10.31 -17.80 6.73
N ALA A 49 10.03 -18.08 5.47
CA ALA A 49 8.74 -18.60 5.03
C ALA A 49 8.64 -20.10 5.37
N VAL A 50 7.47 -20.52 5.83
CA VAL A 50 7.14 -21.92 6.09
C VAL A 50 6.19 -22.39 5.00
N GLY A 51 6.45 -23.56 4.41
CA GLY A 51 5.59 -24.17 3.40
C GLY A 51 4.14 -24.27 3.86
N LYS A 52 3.19 -24.10 2.94
CA LYS A 52 1.75 -24.19 3.22
C LYS A 52 1.14 -25.42 2.56
N ASN A 53 0.04 -25.90 3.14
CA ASN A 53 -0.75 -27.03 2.62
C ASN A 53 0.02 -28.36 2.47
N VAL A 54 0.96 -28.63 3.39
CA VAL A 54 1.70 -29.90 3.45
C VAL A 54 0.70 -31.07 3.42
N GLY A 55 0.84 -31.98 2.45
CA GLY A 55 -0.05 -33.14 2.27
C GLY A 55 -1.33 -32.89 1.43
N ARG A 56 -1.43 -31.77 0.71
CA ARG A 56 -2.46 -31.55 -0.34
C ARG A 56 -1.80 -31.41 -1.71
N SER A 57 -2.55 -31.58 -2.79
CA SER A 57 -2.06 -31.43 -4.18
C SER A 57 -1.42 -30.06 -4.48
N ASN A 58 -1.73 -29.05 -3.66
CA ASN A 58 -1.23 -27.67 -3.79
C ASN A 58 -0.24 -27.34 -2.67
N GLU A 59 0.56 -28.32 -2.25
CA GLU A 59 1.66 -28.13 -1.30
C GLU A 59 2.69 -27.16 -1.88
N THR A 60 3.11 -26.19 -1.07
CA THR A 60 4.17 -25.24 -1.45
C THR A 60 5.42 -25.48 -0.63
N ASN A 61 6.56 -25.58 -1.31
CA ASN A 61 7.87 -25.63 -0.65
C ASN A 61 8.16 -24.27 0.01
N PRO A 62 8.82 -24.21 1.19
CA PRO A 62 9.31 -22.97 1.79
C PRO A 62 9.88 -21.91 0.82
N GLU A 63 10.65 -22.30 -0.20
CA GLU A 63 11.20 -21.36 -1.18
C GLU A 63 10.13 -20.79 -2.13
N GLU A 64 9.21 -21.62 -2.59
CA GLU A 64 8.09 -21.19 -3.43
C GLU A 64 7.15 -20.29 -2.64
N GLN A 65 6.89 -20.64 -1.37
CA GLN A 65 6.09 -19.84 -0.47
C GLN A 65 6.75 -18.47 -0.21
N ALA A 66 8.08 -18.41 -0.07
CA ALA A 66 8.82 -17.14 0.07
C ALA A 66 8.61 -16.25 -1.16
N LYS A 67 8.69 -16.79 -2.38
CA LYS A 67 8.45 -16.05 -3.62
C LYS A 67 7.01 -15.54 -3.72
N LEU A 68 6.03 -16.38 -3.39
CA LEU A 68 4.61 -16.01 -3.41
C LEU A 68 4.30 -14.89 -2.40
N GLU A 69 4.87 -14.96 -1.20
CA GLU A 69 4.71 -13.92 -0.19
C GLU A 69 5.41 -12.62 -0.60
N ALA A 70 6.61 -12.71 -1.17
CA ALA A 70 7.33 -11.55 -1.67
C ALA A 70 6.56 -10.83 -2.78
N GLN A 71 6.05 -11.59 -3.77
CA GLN A 71 5.19 -11.04 -4.83
C GLN A 71 3.94 -10.38 -4.25
N SER A 72 3.24 -11.04 -3.32
CA SER A 72 2.03 -10.48 -2.70
C SER A 72 2.31 -9.18 -1.94
N LYS A 73 3.46 -9.10 -1.25
CA LYS A 73 3.90 -7.88 -0.57
C LYS A 73 4.24 -6.78 -1.57
N PHE A 74 4.93 -7.10 -2.66
CA PHE A 74 5.24 -6.16 -3.74
C PHE A 74 3.96 -5.58 -4.35
N ASP A 75 3.00 -6.41 -4.74
CA ASP A 75 1.72 -5.98 -5.32
C ASP A 75 0.91 -5.12 -4.35
N LYS A 76 0.98 -5.45 -3.05
CA LYS A 76 0.35 -4.64 -1.99
C LYS A 76 0.97 -3.25 -1.91
N GLN A 77 2.29 -3.12 -2.03
CA GLN A 77 2.97 -1.81 -1.98
C GLN A 77 2.65 -0.97 -3.22
N MET A 78 2.68 -1.58 -4.41
CA MET A 78 2.25 -0.95 -5.66
C MET A 78 0.81 -0.41 -5.56
N ARG A 79 -0.11 -1.20 -4.99
CA ARG A 79 -1.50 -0.74 -4.78
C ARG A 79 -1.62 0.41 -3.78
N LEU A 80 -0.72 0.51 -2.81
CA LEU A 80 -0.80 1.53 -1.78
C LEU A 80 -0.39 2.89 -2.33
N LYS A 81 0.80 3.08 -2.87
CA LYS A 81 1.24 4.37 -3.45
C LYS A 81 2.59 4.23 -4.16
N TYR A 82 3.30 3.16 -3.90
CA TYR A 82 4.65 3.02 -4.41
C TYR A 82 4.64 2.84 -5.93
N VAL A 83 5.62 3.46 -6.57
CA VAL A 83 5.83 3.44 -8.02
C VAL A 83 7.24 2.98 -8.35
N LEU A 84 7.47 2.61 -9.61
CA LEU A 84 8.75 2.07 -10.06
C LEU A 84 9.80 3.17 -10.31
N SER A 85 9.35 4.41 -10.53
CA SER A 85 10.23 5.53 -10.85
C SER A 85 10.07 6.69 -9.88
N VAL A 86 11.19 7.34 -9.56
CA VAL A 86 11.23 8.59 -8.79
C VAL A 86 10.43 9.70 -9.46
N LYS A 87 10.48 9.80 -10.80
CA LYS A 87 9.75 10.83 -11.55
C LYS A 87 8.24 10.65 -11.43
N GLU A 88 7.79 9.40 -11.50
CA GLU A 88 6.38 9.06 -11.31
C GLU A 88 5.92 9.33 -9.88
N ALA A 89 6.81 9.17 -8.90
CA ALA A 89 6.45 9.39 -7.49
C ALA A 89 6.08 10.85 -7.22
N LEU A 90 6.69 11.78 -7.99
CA LEU A 90 6.44 13.22 -7.92
C LEU A 90 5.22 13.65 -8.74
N SER A 91 4.87 12.92 -9.81
CA SER A 91 3.77 13.30 -10.71
C SER A 91 2.43 12.67 -10.34
N VAL A 92 2.42 11.50 -9.71
CA VAL A 92 1.20 10.73 -9.45
C VAL A 92 0.47 11.26 -8.21
N LEU A 93 -0.62 12.00 -8.44
CA LEU A 93 -1.58 12.40 -7.43
C LEU A 93 -2.44 11.19 -6.98
N ASN A 94 -1.93 10.42 -6.01
CA ASN A 94 -2.70 9.34 -5.39
C ASN A 94 -3.63 9.87 -4.29
N ILE A 95 -4.84 10.27 -4.69
CA ILE A 95 -5.86 10.79 -3.76
C ILE A 95 -6.45 9.62 -2.97
N LYS A 96 -6.01 9.49 -1.72
CA LYS A 96 -6.63 8.57 -0.75
C LYS A 96 -7.59 9.29 0.15
N PRO A 97 -8.61 8.58 0.66
CA PRO A 97 -9.57 9.22 1.52
C PRO A 97 -8.96 9.47 2.92
N MET A 98 -9.05 10.71 3.40
CA MET A 98 -8.39 11.22 4.62
C MET A 98 -8.76 10.45 5.90
N LEU A 99 -7.81 9.93 6.67
CA LEU A 99 -8.12 9.36 7.98
C LEU A 99 -8.45 10.48 9.00
N ALA A 100 -9.49 10.25 9.80
CA ALA A 100 -9.77 11.11 10.94
C ALA A 100 -8.74 10.81 12.05
N TYR A 101 -8.17 11.87 12.62
CA TYR A 101 -7.37 11.74 13.83
C TYR A 101 -8.29 11.53 15.04
N PRO A 102 -7.85 10.78 16.05
CA PRO A 102 -8.57 10.73 17.33
C PRO A 102 -8.58 12.13 17.96
N LEU A 103 -9.68 12.45 18.64
CA LEU A 103 -9.79 13.66 19.43
C LEU A 103 -9.10 13.43 20.78
N ASP A 104 -7.83 13.78 20.87
CA ASP A 104 -7.03 13.78 22.09
C ASP A 104 -6.91 15.20 22.67
N ASP A 105 -6.52 15.30 23.94
CA ASP A 105 -6.41 16.57 24.68
C ASP A 105 -5.56 17.62 23.95
N LYS A 106 -4.54 17.18 23.21
CA LYS A 106 -3.67 18.07 22.43
C LYS A 106 -4.39 18.69 21.23
N ARG A 107 -5.23 17.92 20.53
CA ARG A 107 -5.95 18.40 19.35
C ARG A 107 -7.23 19.13 19.73
N GLN A 108 -7.86 18.80 20.86
CA GLN A 108 -9.02 19.53 21.37
C GLN A 108 -8.71 21.02 21.56
N LYS A 109 -7.51 21.35 22.07
CA LYS A 109 -7.04 22.74 22.22
C LYS A 109 -6.84 23.49 20.89
N LYS A 110 -6.73 22.79 19.76
CA LYS A 110 -6.56 23.38 18.42
C LYS A 110 -7.89 23.61 17.70
N LEU A 111 -9.01 23.16 18.26
CA LEU A 111 -10.34 23.37 17.69
C LEU A 111 -10.76 24.84 17.84
N LYS A 112 -11.24 25.43 16.75
CA LYS A 112 -11.85 26.75 16.73
C LYS A 112 -13.35 26.58 16.58
N PHE A 113 -14.13 27.11 17.52
CA PHE A 113 -15.59 27.02 17.51
C PHE A 113 -16.22 28.16 16.72
N PRO A 114 -17.37 27.95 16.03
CA PRO A 114 -18.18 26.73 15.99
C PRO A 114 -17.62 25.63 15.07
N VAL A 115 -17.87 24.35 15.42
CA VAL A 115 -17.44 23.18 14.63
C VAL A 115 -18.65 22.41 14.10
N SER A 116 -18.54 21.89 12.88
CA SER A 116 -19.56 21.00 12.30
C SER A 116 -19.33 19.56 12.73
N VAL A 117 -20.40 18.88 13.14
CA VAL A 117 -20.38 17.48 13.55
C VAL A 117 -21.22 16.64 12.58
N GLN A 118 -20.74 15.44 12.24
CA GLN A 118 -21.46 14.49 11.38
C GLN A 118 -21.53 13.13 12.07
N PRO A 119 -22.63 12.36 11.94
CA PRO A 119 -22.73 11.01 12.45
C PRO A 119 -21.65 10.09 11.87
N LYS A 120 -21.07 9.24 12.73
CA LYS A 120 -20.09 8.23 12.31
C LYS A 120 -20.80 6.93 11.92
N TYR A 121 -20.96 6.70 10.63
CA TYR A 121 -21.52 5.45 10.13
C TYR A 121 -20.52 4.29 10.18
N ASN A 122 -20.97 3.13 10.65
CA ASN A 122 -20.23 1.86 10.71
C ASN A 122 -20.33 1.10 9.38
N GLY A 123 -19.86 1.71 8.31
CA GLY A 123 -19.85 1.13 6.95
C GLY A 123 -18.44 0.97 6.37
N VAL A 124 -18.38 0.64 5.07
CA VAL A 124 -17.13 0.59 4.32
C VAL A 124 -16.89 1.92 3.62
N ARG A 125 -15.65 2.41 3.68
CA ARG A 125 -15.27 3.66 3.01
C ARG A 125 -15.09 3.45 1.51
N CYS A 126 -15.79 4.27 0.73
CA CYS A 126 -15.75 4.27 -0.73
C CYS A 126 -15.49 5.69 -1.25
N MET A 127 -14.69 5.82 -2.30
CA MET A 127 -14.51 7.03 -3.10
C MET A 127 -15.05 6.77 -4.50
N ALA A 128 -15.86 7.68 -5.03
CA ALA A 128 -16.32 7.65 -6.40
C ALA A 128 -15.50 8.64 -7.23
N TYR A 129 -14.94 8.17 -8.34
CA TYR A 129 -14.23 8.98 -9.32
C TYR A 129 -15.02 8.95 -10.62
N ASN A 130 -15.39 10.12 -11.12
CA ASN A 130 -15.92 10.26 -12.47
C ASN A 130 -14.75 10.23 -13.44
N LEU A 131 -14.78 9.29 -14.37
CA LEU A 131 -13.76 9.16 -15.40
C LEU A 131 -14.15 10.00 -16.63
N PRO A 132 -13.16 10.39 -17.47
CA PRO A 132 -13.45 11.17 -18.68
C PRO A 132 -14.35 10.47 -19.69
N ASP A 133 -14.44 9.14 -19.63
CA ASP A 133 -15.29 8.30 -20.47
C ASP A 133 -16.77 8.27 -20.01
N GLY A 134 -17.11 9.00 -18.95
CA GLY A 134 -18.46 9.03 -18.36
C GLY A 134 -18.73 7.88 -17.39
N SER A 135 -17.81 6.93 -17.23
CA SER A 135 -17.96 5.83 -16.28
C SER A 135 -17.57 6.25 -14.86
N VAL A 136 -18.13 5.55 -13.86
CA VAL A 136 -17.85 5.80 -12.44
C VAL A 136 -16.98 4.69 -11.89
N ARG A 137 -15.80 5.06 -11.37
CA ARG A 137 -14.91 4.13 -10.65
C ARG A 137 -15.10 4.29 -9.16
N LEU A 138 -15.51 3.20 -8.50
CA LEU A 138 -15.58 3.12 -7.06
C LEU A 138 -14.30 2.47 -6.50
N MET A 139 -13.65 3.14 -5.56
CA MET A 139 -12.43 2.63 -4.92
C MET A 139 -12.59 2.58 -3.40
N SER A 140 -12.12 1.46 -2.83
CA SER A 140 -11.95 1.31 -1.39
C SER A 140 -10.76 2.11 -0.87
N ARG A 141 -10.71 2.34 0.45
CA ARG A 141 -9.55 2.94 1.13
C ARG A 141 -8.22 2.27 0.78
N GLY A 142 -8.22 0.95 0.58
CA GLY A 142 -7.03 0.15 0.30
C GLY A 142 -6.54 0.20 -1.16
N GLY A 143 -7.13 1.06 -1.99
CA GLY A 143 -6.81 1.19 -3.42
C GLY A 143 -7.39 0.07 -4.29
N ARG A 144 -8.27 -0.79 -3.74
CA ARG A 144 -8.97 -1.81 -4.54
C ARG A 144 -10.21 -1.20 -5.18
N ILE A 145 -10.41 -1.48 -6.46
CA ILE A 145 -11.66 -1.19 -7.16
C ILE A 145 -12.76 -2.05 -6.52
N THR A 146 -13.81 -1.41 -6.03
CA THR A 146 -14.97 -2.10 -5.48
C THR A 146 -15.86 -2.55 -6.63
N PRO A 147 -16.18 -3.86 -6.74
CA PRO A 147 -17.03 -4.33 -7.81
C PRO A 147 -18.44 -3.75 -7.61
N CYS A 148 -18.88 -2.96 -8.58
CA CYS A 148 -20.27 -2.53 -8.64
C CYS A 148 -20.91 -3.20 -9.85
N ARG A 149 -21.87 -4.10 -9.59
CA ARG A 149 -22.58 -4.82 -10.66
C ARG A 149 -23.48 -3.92 -11.51
N THR A 150 -23.81 -2.73 -11.00
CA THR A 150 -24.77 -1.78 -11.60
C THR A 150 -24.15 -0.53 -12.21
N CYS A 151 -22.82 -0.32 -12.12
CA CYS A 151 -22.14 0.85 -12.70
C CYS A 151 -21.60 0.64 -14.13
N ARG A 152 -22.13 -0.31 -14.89
CA ARG A 152 -22.12 -0.17 -16.36
C ARG A 152 -23.30 0.72 -16.70
N MET A 153 -23.04 2.03 -16.81
CA MET A 153 -24.03 2.90 -17.44
C MET A 153 -24.24 2.41 -18.87
N SER A 154 -25.52 2.21 -19.19
CA SER A 154 -26.09 2.10 -20.54
C SER A 154 -25.59 3.19 -21.46
#